data_AF-A0AAU9CMW4-F1
#
_entry.id   AF-A0AAU9CMW4-F1
#
_cell.length_a   1.000
_cell.length_b   1.000
_cell.length_c   1.000
_cell.angle_alpha   90.00
_cell.angle_beta   90.00
_cell.angle_gamma   90.00
#
_symmetry.space_group_name_H-M   'P 1'
#
loop_
_entity.id
_entity.type
_entity.pdbx_description
1 polymer ?
#
loop_
_entity_poly.entity_id
_entity_poly.type
_entity_poly.pdbx_seq_one_letter_code
_entity_poly.pdbx_strand_id
1 'polypeptide(L)' 'MEIFNQLKEIIADIEKDVDAFYNKGNKAAGTRVRNAMQDVKAKAQDLRLHVLETKKEKE' A
#
# COMPACT_ATOMS: atom_id res chain seq x y z
N MET A 1 -7.42 -11.51 6.05
CA MET A 1 -8.09 -10.78 4.95
C MET A 1 -8.08 -9.28 5.15
N GLU A 2 -8.17 -8.79 6.38
CA GLU A 2 -8.15 -7.35 6.71
C GLU A 2 -6.95 -6.58 6.12
N ILE A 3 -5.72 -7.07 6.31
CA ILE A 3 -4.50 -6.40 5.80
C ILE A 3 -4.52 -6.27 4.27
N PHE A 4 -5.06 -7.28 3.58
CA PHE A 4 -5.19 -7.24 2.12
C PHE A 4 -6.20 -6.18 1.66
N ASN A 5 -7.33 -6.03 2.36
CA ASN A 5 -8.31 -5.01 2.03
C ASN A 5 -7.76 -3.59 2.27
N GLN A 6 -7.05 -3.38 3.39
CA GLN A 6 -6.37 -2.11 3.67
C GLN A 6 -5.36 -1.73 2.59
N LEU A 7 -4.60 -2.70 2.06
CA LEU A 7 -3.70 -2.46 0.94
C LEU A 7 -4.45 -1.96 -0.30
N LYS A 8 -5.59 -2.56 -0.63
CA LYS A 8 -6.41 -2.13 -1.78
C LYS A 8 -6.97 -0.73 -1.60
N GLU A 9 -7.42 -0.40 -0.39
CA GLU A 9 -7.92 0.93 -0.04
C GLU A 9 -6.84 2.00 -0.24
N ILE A 10 -5.63 1.78 0.29
CA ILE A 10 -4.53 2.74 0.12
C ILE A 10 -4.20 2.95 -1.37
N ILE A 11 -4.21 1.89 -2.18
CA ILE A 11 -3.96 2.01 -3.62
C ILE A 11 -5.06 2.81 -4.31
N ALA A 12 -6.33 2.54 -3.99
CA ALA A 12 -7.47 3.27 -4.55
C ALA A 12 -7.44 4.76 -4.18
N ASP A 13 -7.10 5.08 -2.95
CA ASP A 13 -7.09 6.46 -2.44
C ASP A 13 -6.07 7.37 -3.13
N ILE A 14 -4.94 6.80 -3.57
CA ILE A 14 -3.87 7.57 -4.21
C ILE A 14 -3.96 7.64 -5.73
N GLU A 15 -4.92 6.99 -6.40
CA GLU A 15 -5.03 6.98 -7.87
C GLU A 15 -5.03 8.41 -8.45
N LYS A 16 -5.79 9.31 -7.83
CA LYS A 16 -5.87 10.72 -8.24
C LYS A 16 -4.55 11.46 -8.02
N ASP A 17 -3.82 11.13 -6.97
CA ASP A 17 -2.52 11.74 -6.68
C ASP A 17 -1.43 11.24 -7.63
N VAL A 18 -1.49 9.96 -8.02
CA VAL A 18 -0.62 9.39 -9.06
C VAL A 18 -0.82 10.12 -10.38
N ASP A 19 -2.07 10.26 -10.85
CA ASP A 19 -2.37 11.05 -12.05
C ASP A 19 -1.90 12.50 -11.93
N ALA A 20 -2.20 13.16 -10.80
CA ALA A 20 -1.79 14.54 -10.58
C ALA A 20 -0.26 14.71 -10.56
N PHE A 21 0.49 13.74 -10.05
CA PHE A 21 1.94 13.79 -10.04
C PHE A 21 2.53 13.57 -11.45
N TYR A 22 2.17 12.47 -12.11
CA TYR A 22 2.78 12.07 -13.39
C TYR A 22 2.30 12.89 -14.58
N ASN A 23 1.01 13.25 -14.62
CA ASN A 23 0.43 13.94 -15.77
C ASN A 23 0.32 15.46 -15.58
N LYS A 24 0.24 15.94 -14.33
CA LYS A 24 0.02 17.36 -14.02
C LYS A 24 1.21 18.02 -13.30
N GLY A 25 2.27 17.28 -13.00
CA GLY A 25 3.48 17.81 -12.35
C GLY A 25 3.27 18.28 -10.91
N ASN A 26 2.20 17.84 -10.23
CA ASN A 26 1.90 18.26 -8.87
C ASN A 26 2.86 17.63 -7.85
N LYS A 27 3.85 18.41 -7.38
CA LYS A 27 4.86 17.95 -6.42
C LYS A 27 4.28 17.48 -5.08
N ALA A 28 3.22 18.12 -4.58
CA ALA A 28 2.59 17.72 -3.31
C ALA A 28 1.87 16.37 -3.43
N ALA A 29 1.27 16.09 -4.58
CA ALA A 29 0.72 14.77 -4.89
C ALA A 29 1.82 13.70 -4.90
N GLY A 30 2.99 14.02 -5.45
CA GLY A 30 4.18 13.14 -5.38
C GLY A 30 4.59 12.79 -3.95
N THR A 31 4.58 13.76 -3.02
CA THR A 31 4.85 13.49 -1.60
C THR A 31 3.81 12.55 -0.98
N ARG A 32 2.53 12.74 -1.28
CA ARG A 32 1.45 11.86 -0.79
C ARG A 32 1.57 10.44 -1.32
N VAL A 33 1.78 10.28 -2.64
CA VAL A 33 2.03 8.98 -3.26
C VAL A 33 3.22 8.29 -2.61
N ARG A 34 4.34 9.00 -2.40
CA ARG A 34 5.54 8.42 -1.78
C ARG A 34 5.25 7.90 -0.37
N ASN A 35 4.55 8.67 0.46
CA ASN A 35 4.24 8.26 1.82
C ASN A 35 3.27 7.07 1.83
N ALA A 36 2.23 7.08 1.00
CA ALA A 36 1.32 5.95 0.85
C ALA A 36 2.04 4.68 0.37
N MET A 37 3.04 4.79 -0.51
CA MET A 37 3.87 3.66 -0.91
C MET A 37 4.76 3.12 0.23
N GLN A 38 5.17 3.97 1.18
CA GLN A 38 5.85 3.49 2.39
C GLN A 38 4.90 2.67 3.26
N ASP A 39 3.66 3.11 3.42
CA ASP A 39 2.64 2.38 4.18
C ASP A 39 2.27 1.04 3.51
N VAL A 40 2.13 1.02 2.19
CA VAL A 40 1.94 -0.20 1.41
C VAL A 40 3.09 -1.18 1.63
N LYS A 41 4.34 -0.71 1.58
CA LYS A 41 5.51 -1.57 1.82
C LYS A 41 5.45 -2.22 3.20
N ALA A 42 5.12 -1.45 4.23
CA ALA A 42 5.02 -1.97 5.60
C ALA A 42 3.90 -3.03 5.70
N LYS A 43 2.67 -2.68 5.27
CA LYS A 43 1.52 -3.59 5.34
C LYS A 43 1.68 -4.85 4.49
N ALA A 44 2.34 -4.76 3.34
CA ALA A 44 2.64 -5.92 2.50
C ALA A 44 3.61 -6.88 3.20
N GLN A 45 4.59 -6.35 3.94
CA GLN A 45 5.49 -7.16 4.76
C GLN A 45 4.72 -7.85 5.90
N ASP A 46 3.83 -7.13 6.59
CA ASP A 46 3.01 -7.70 7.66
C ASP A 46 2.11 -8.83 7.14
N LEU A 47 1.46 -8.63 5.99
CA LEU A 47 0.66 -9.67 5.34
C LEU A 47 1.49 -10.91 5.01
N ARG A 48 2.70 -10.71 4.47
CA ARG A 48 3.60 -11.83 4.16
C ARG A 48 3.99 -12.61 5.41
N LEU A 49 4.34 -11.92 6.50
CA LEU A 49 4.69 -12.57 7.77
C LEU A 49 3.51 -13.36 8.33
N HIS A 50 2.33 -12.75 8.37
CA HIS A 50 1.11 -13.42 8.83
C HIS A 50 0.80 -14.68 8.01
N VAL A 51 0.96 -14.64 6.68
CA VAL A 51 0.77 -15.83 5.84
C VAL A 51 1.77 -16.93 6.19
N LEU A 52 3.04 -16.58 6.41
CA LEU A 52 4.08 -17.54 6.79
C LEU A 52 3.82 -18.15 8.17
N GLU A 53 3.39 -17.36 9.15
CA GLU A 53 3.04 -17.81 10.50
C GLU A 53 1.82 -18.74 10.46
N THR A 54 0.74 -18.34 9.81
CA THR A 54 -0.46 -19.19 9.64
C THR A 54 -0.16 -20.49 8.91
N LYS A 55 0.80 -20.49 7.97
CA LYS A 55 1.25 -21.73 7.32
C LYS A 55 1.94 -22.65 8.33
N LYS A 56 2.88 -22.13 9.12
CA LYS A 56 3.63 -22.91 10.13
C LYS A 56 2.74 -23.46 11.24
N GLU A 57 1.72 -22.72 11.66
CA GLU A 57 0.76 -23.17 12.70
C GLU A 57 -0.16 -24.31 12.22
N LYS A 58 -0.30 -24.49 10.90
CA LYS A 58 -1.11 -25.54 10.30
C LYS A 58 -0.32 -26.79 9.91
N GLU A 59 1.00 -26.75 10.07
CA GLU A 59 1.91 -27.90 9.94
C GLU A 59 2.06 -28.59 11.30
#